data_AF-A0A0H3ZUM1-F1
#
_entry.id   AF-A0A0H3ZUM1-F1
#
_cell.length_a   1.000
_cell.length_b   1.000
_cell.length_c   1.000
_cell.angle_alpha   90.00
_cell.angle_beta   90.00
_cell.angle_gamma   90.00
#
_symmetry.space_group_name_H-M   'P 1'
#
loop_
_entity.id
_entity.type
_entity.pdbx_description
1 polymer ?
#
loop_
_entity_poly.entity_id
_entity_poly.type
_entity_poly.pdbx_seq_one_letter_code
_entity_poly.pdbx_strand_id
1 'polypeptide(L)'
;MSSKKPLILGVFQQKGGVGKTAVSSIVAEYASIKTHMNVLVVDLDMQCNSSDYWVGMESSSQSTGGQLPPIHPDWSADDPDCEDIEERSTIADTFYGKEVLPYETFVNPKNGFTGKVDCLLGHPALLEKINTEFSNESGQIEKKS
;
A
#
# COMPACT_ATOMS: atom_id res chain seq x y z
N MET A 1 22.52 -18.06 0.16
CA MET A 1 22.06 -16.93 1.00
C MET A 1 21.02 -17.47 1.97
N SER A 2 21.15 -17.18 3.28
CA SER A 2 20.08 -17.53 4.23
C SER A 2 18.85 -16.67 3.91
N SER A 3 17.73 -17.31 3.56
CA SER A 3 16.45 -16.61 3.39
C SER A 3 16.08 -15.99 4.74
N LYS A 4 16.24 -14.66 4.86
CA LYS A 4 15.74 -13.94 6.03
C LYS A 4 14.23 -13.85 5.90
N LYS A 5 13.50 -14.45 6.85
CA LYS A 5 12.05 -14.30 6.93
C LYS A 5 11.71 -12.82 7.18
N PRO A 6 10.71 -12.25 6.47
CA PRO A 6 10.25 -10.89 6.76
C PRO A 6 9.63 -10.83 8.16
N LEU A 7 9.84 -9.72 8.86
CA LEU A 7 9.12 -9.40 10.08
C LEU A 7 7.85 -8.64 9.71
N ILE A 8 6.69 -9.13 10.14
CA ILE A 8 5.39 -8.54 9.84
C ILE A 8 4.88 -7.82 11.09
N LEU A 9 4.61 -6.52 10.97
CA LEU A 9 4.02 -5.68 12.01
C LEU A 9 2.71 -5.10 11.49
N GLY A 10 1.60 -5.42 12.15
CA GLY A 10 0.30 -4.81 11.87
C GLY A 10 -0.04 -3.73 12.90
N VAL A 11 -0.47 -2.56 12.44
CA VAL A 11 -0.88 -1.43 13.29
C VAL A 11 -2.39 -1.25 13.20
N PHE A 12 -3.11 -1.71 14.23
CA PHE A 12 -4.57 -1.73 14.25
C PHE A 12 -5.14 -0.86 15.39
N GLN A 13 -6.20 -0.12 15.10
CA GLN A 13 -6.97 0.65 16.08
C GLN A 13 -8.36 0.97 15.54
N GLN A 14 -9.41 0.69 16.31
CA GLN A 14 -10.81 0.88 15.90
C GLN A 14 -11.19 2.35 15.78
N LYS A 15 -10.56 3.23 16.55
CA LYS A 15 -10.83 4.67 16.47
C LYS A 15 -10.02 5.31 15.34
N GLY A 16 -10.68 6.08 14.48
CA GLY A 16 -10.05 6.94 13.48
C GLY A 16 -9.28 8.11 14.12
N GLY A 17 -8.24 8.62 13.45
CA GLY A 17 -7.53 9.83 13.88
C GLY A 17 -6.65 9.71 15.13
N VAL A 18 -6.35 8.49 15.59
CA VAL A 18 -5.53 8.26 16.81
C VAL A 18 -4.02 8.17 16.56
N GLY A 19 -3.57 8.48 15.34
CA GLY A 19 -2.15 8.47 14.98
C GLY A 19 -1.60 7.14 14.45
N LYS A 20 -2.44 6.20 14.01
CA LYS A 20 -2.01 4.92 13.40
C LYS A 20 -0.98 5.12 12.29
N THR A 21 -1.32 5.94 11.30
CA THR A 21 -0.45 6.28 10.16
C THR A 21 0.87 6.90 10.62
N ALA A 22 0.82 7.80 11.60
CA ALA A 22 2.03 8.42 12.14
C ALA A 22 2.94 7.39 12.80
N VAL A 23 2.39 6.48 13.61
CA VAL A 23 3.18 5.43 14.27
C VAL A 23 3.76 4.46 13.23
N SER A 24 2.96 4.00 12.25
CA SER A 24 3.47 3.11 11.20
C SER A 24 4.59 3.78 10.38
N SER A 25 4.45 5.06 10.04
CA SER A 25 5.47 5.78 9.29
C SER A 25 6.76 5.96 10.09
N ILE A 26 6.68 6.38 11.36
CA ILE A 26 7.86 6.52 12.24
C ILE A 26 8.60 5.20 12.40
N VAL A 27 7.88 4.08 12.58
CA VAL A 27 8.50 2.76 12.70
C VAL A 27 9.21 2.37 11.40
N ALA A 28 8.59 2.61 10.25
CA ALA A 28 9.19 2.33 8.94
C ALA A 28 10.44 3.17 8.69
N GLU A 29 10.39 4.48 8.95
CA GLU A 29 11.54 5.38 8.88
C GLU A 29 12.66 4.94 9.81
N TYR A 30 12.36 4.63 11.07
CA TYR A 30 13.37 4.21 12.02
C TYR A 30 14.05 2.90 11.58
N ALA A 31 13.27 1.91 11.16
CA ALA A 31 13.79 0.63 10.69
C ALA A 31 14.68 0.80 9.43
N SER A 32 14.28 1.67 8.50
CA SER A 32 15.10 1.91 7.31
C SER A 32 16.34 2.75 7.61
N ILE A 33 16.17 3.90 8.27
CA ILE A 33 17.22 4.90 8.44
C ILE A 33 18.23 4.49 9.52
N LYS A 34 17.76 3.96 10.65
CA LYS A 34 18.62 3.66 11.82
C LYS A 34 19.09 2.22 11.86
N THR A 35 18.32 1.27 11.33
CA THR A 35 18.70 -0.15 11.33
C THR A 35 18.99 -0.70 9.94
N HIS A 36 18.92 0.14 8.90
CA HIS A 36 19.30 -0.18 7.51
C HIS A 36 18.48 -1.33 6.93
N MET A 37 17.23 -1.46 7.37
CA MET A 37 16.31 -2.48 6.88
C MET A 37 15.66 -2.04 5.57
N ASN A 38 15.32 -3.02 4.73
CA ASN A 38 14.39 -2.82 3.63
C ASN A 38 12.98 -3.01 4.17
N VAL A 39 12.17 -1.96 4.09
CA VAL A 39 10.82 -1.91 4.64
C VAL A 39 9.83 -1.79 3.51
N LEU A 40 8.72 -2.52 3.61
CA LEU A 40 7.55 -2.36 2.75
C LEU A 40 6.38 -1.89 3.61
N VAL A 41 5.87 -0.70 3.34
CA VAL A 41 4.62 -0.18 3.93
C VAL A 41 3.46 -0.65 3.05
N VAL A 42 2.40 -1.18 3.66
CA VAL A 42 1.21 -1.66 2.94
C VAL A 42 -0.01 -0.95 3.51
N ASP A 43 -0.70 -0.16 2.69
CA ASP A 43 -1.83 0.66 3.12
C ASP A 43 -3.17 -0.01 2.78
N LEU A 44 -3.74 -0.71 3.76
CA LEU A 44 -5.05 -1.39 3.65
C LEU A 44 -6.21 -0.53 4.17
N ASP A 45 -5.97 0.73 4.53
CA ASP A 45 -7.02 1.65 4.98
C ASP A 45 -7.60 2.41 3.77
N MET A 46 -8.93 2.36 3.58
CA MET A 46 -9.60 3.08 2.48
C MET A 46 -9.37 4.60 2.52
N GLN A 47 -9.01 5.15 3.68
CA GLN A 47 -8.67 6.58 3.83
C GLN A 47 -7.32 6.93 3.20
N CYS A 48 -6.46 5.95 2.90
CA CYS A 48 -5.21 6.10 2.15
C CYS A 48 -4.22 7.13 2.72
N ASN A 49 -4.27 7.42 4.03
CA ASN A 49 -3.40 8.40 4.67
C ASN A 49 -1.91 8.03 4.58
N SER A 50 -1.58 6.73 4.59
CA SER A 50 -0.18 6.30 4.48
C SER A 50 0.30 6.46 3.04
N SER A 51 -0.57 6.14 2.09
CA SER A 51 -0.32 6.30 0.65
C SER A 51 -0.01 7.76 0.29
N ASP A 52 -0.86 8.68 0.76
CA ASP A 52 -0.67 10.12 0.54
C ASP A 52 0.60 10.65 1.22
N TYR A 53 0.91 10.19 2.42
CA TYR A 53 2.12 10.58 3.13
C TYR A 53 3.42 10.12 2.42
N TRP A 54 3.46 8.88 1.95
CA TRP A 54 4.69 8.27 1.42
C TRP A 54 4.97 8.59 -0.04
N VAL A 55 3.92 8.69 -0.86
CA VAL A 55 4.04 8.82 -2.33
C VAL A 55 3.25 10.03 -2.85
N GLY A 56 2.13 10.36 -2.20
CA GLY A 56 1.22 11.42 -2.63
C GLY A 56 0.10 10.87 -3.50
N MET A 57 -1.14 11.26 -3.20
CA MET A 57 -2.32 10.86 -3.96
C MET A 57 -2.76 11.98 -4.90
N GLU A 58 -3.32 11.61 -6.06
CA GLU A 58 -3.90 12.57 -7.00
C GLU A 58 -5.29 12.99 -6.53
N SER A 59 -5.58 14.30 -6.55
CA SER A 59 -6.91 14.81 -6.23
C SER A 59 -7.90 14.45 -7.33
N SER A 60 -9.01 13.79 -6.97
CA SER A 60 -10.09 13.42 -7.87
C SER A 60 -11.44 13.60 -7.19
N SER A 61 -12.03 14.79 -7.35
CA SER A 61 -13.30 15.16 -6.70
C SER A 61 -14.50 14.31 -7.10
N GLN A 62 -14.41 13.57 -8.21
CA GLN A 62 -15.46 12.67 -8.70
C GLN A 62 -15.27 11.22 -8.24
N SER A 63 -14.14 10.88 -7.63
CA SER A 63 -13.85 9.53 -7.15
C SER A 63 -14.24 9.37 -5.68
N THR A 64 -14.61 8.15 -5.28
CA THR A 64 -14.74 7.78 -3.87
C THR A 64 -13.47 8.17 -3.10
N GLY A 65 -13.63 8.83 -1.94
CA GLY A 65 -12.50 9.32 -1.14
C GLY A 65 -11.87 10.62 -1.65
N GLY A 66 -12.31 11.15 -2.81
CA GLY A 66 -11.81 12.40 -3.36
C GLY A 66 -10.38 12.34 -3.92
N GLN A 67 -9.79 11.14 -3.99
CA GLN A 67 -8.40 10.93 -4.38
C GLN A 67 -8.21 9.62 -5.14
N LEU A 68 -7.13 9.51 -5.91
CA LEU A 68 -6.69 8.30 -6.60
C LEU A 68 -5.19 8.07 -6.36
N PRO A 69 -4.74 6.80 -6.27
CA PRO A 69 -3.31 6.49 -6.35
C PRO A 69 -2.75 7.01 -7.68
N PRO A 70 -1.55 7.59 -7.74
CA PRO A 70 -0.96 8.02 -8.99
C PRO A 70 -0.74 6.84 -9.95
N ILE A 71 -0.50 7.14 -11.23
CA ILE A 71 -0.04 6.12 -12.18
C ILE A 71 1.32 5.61 -11.73
N HIS A 72 1.53 4.29 -11.74
CA HIS A 72 2.80 3.72 -11.32
C HIS A 72 3.90 4.11 -12.33
N PRO A 73 5.06 4.65 -11.88
CA PRO A 73 6.10 5.14 -12.79
C PRO A 73 6.71 4.06 -13.68
N ASP A 74 6.71 2.81 -13.21
CA ASP A 74 7.21 1.65 -13.96
C ASP A 74 6.11 0.94 -14.77
N TRP A 75 4.86 1.43 -14.75
CA TRP A 75 3.80 0.84 -15.57
C TRP A 75 3.84 1.39 -17.00
N SER A 76 3.61 0.50 -17.98
CA SER A 76 3.50 0.87 -19.38
C SER A 76 2.52 -0.04 -20.11
N ALA A 77 1.58 0.56 -20.86
CA ALA A 77 0.63 -0.19 -21.70
C ALA A 77 1.30 -0.96 -22.85
N ASP A 78 2.51 -0.57 -23.23
CA ASP A 78 3.28 -1.18 -24.32
C ASP A 78 4.23 -2.29 -23.81
N ASP A 79 4.32 -2.50 -22.49
CA ASP A 79 5.19 -3.51 -21.88
C ASP A 79 4.41 -4.82 -21.63
N PRO A 80 4.78 -5.93 -22.29
CA PRO A 80 4.15 -7.24 -22.04
C PRO A 80 4.25 -7.70 -20.58
N ASP A 81 5.28 -7.27 -19.84
CA ASP A 81 5.43 -7.63 -18.42
C ASP A 81 4.40 -6.90 -17.52
N CYS A 82 3.66 -5.92 -18.07
CA CYS A 82 2.59 -5.20 -17.37
C CYS A 82 1.17 -5.75 -17.67
N GLU A 83 1.01 -6.86 -18.41
CA GLU A 83 -0.32 -7.39 -18.79
C GLU A 83 -1.22 -7.68 -17.56
N ASP A 84 -0.63 -8.11 -16.45
CA ASP A 84 -1.33 -8.42 -15.19
C ASP A 84 -1.19 -7.35 -14.10
N ILE A 85 -0.73 -6.15 -14.48
CA ILE A 85 -0.52 -5.02 -13.56
C ILE A 85 -1.42 -3.86 -13.97
N GLU A 86 -2.17 -3.33 -13.00
CA GLU A 86 -3.01 -2.15 -13.22
C GLU A 86 -2.18 -0.86 -13.34
N GLU A 87 -2.64 0.09 -14.17
CA GLU A 87 -2.01 1.40 -14.37
C GLU A 87 -1.73 2.13 -13.04
N ARG A 88 -2.69 2.04 -12.12
CA ARG A 88 -2.62 2.58 -10.76
C ARG A 88 -2.49 1.43 -9.78
N SER A 89 -1.41 0.68 -9.90
CA SER A 89 -1.17 -0.52 -9.09
C SER A 89 -1.31 -0.21 -7.60
N THR A 90 -2.06 -1.04 -6.87
CA THR A 90 -2.34 -0.91 -5.44
C THR A 90 -2.44 -2.26 -4.76
N ILE A 91 -2.39 -2.27 -3.42
CA ILE A 91 -2.60 -3.52 -2.66
C ILE A 91 -3.98 -4.16 -2.93
N ALA A 92 -4.98 -3.36 -3.32
CA ALA A 92 -6.33 -3.85 -3.60
C ALA A 92 -6.34 -4.85 -4.77
N ASP A 93 -5.43 -4.72 -5.73
CA ASP A 93 -5.34 -5.56 -6.93
C ASP A 93 -5.07 -7.03 -6.58
N THR A 94 -4.37 -7.28 -5.47
CA THR A 94 -4.13 -8.65 -4.97
C THR A 94 -5.42 -9.41 -4.65
N PHE A 95 -6.50 -8.72 -4.28
CA PHE A 95 -7.81 -9.34 -4.03
C PHE A 95 -8.50 -9.77 -5.32
N TYR A 96 -8.07 -9.26 -6.46
CA TYR A 96 -8.58 -9.59 -7.80
C TYR A 96 -7.62 -10.48 -8.59
N GLY A 97 -6.58 -11.02 -7.94
CA GLY A 97 -5.61 -11.93 -8.57
C GLY A 97 -4.62 -11.25 -9.52
N LYS A 98 -4.49 -9.92 -9.42
CA LYS A 98 -3.55 -9.11 -10.20
C LYS A 98 -2.21 -8.96 -9.49
N GLU A 99 -1.16 -8.72 -10.29
CA GLU A 99 0.17 -8.41 -9.77
C GLU A 99 0.24 -6.97 -9.28
N VAL A 100 1.18 -6.69 -8.37
CA VAL A 100 1.33 -5.36 -7.75
C VAL A 100 2.75 -4.85 -7.79
N LEU A 101 2.88 -3.56 -8.05
CA LEU A 101 4.16 -2.84 -8.03
C LEU A 101 4.24 -1.94 -6.78
N PRO A 102 5.33 -2.05 -5.98
CA PRO A 102 5.57 -1.14 -4.89
C PRO A 102 6.19 0.17 -5.40
N TYR A 103 5.68 1.29 -4.89
CA TYR A 103 6.20 2.62 -5.21
C TYR A 103 7.44 2.90 -4.38
N GLU A 104 8.49 3.39 -5.02
CA GLU A 104 9.66 3.92 -4.33
C GLU A 104 9.29 5.19 -3.55
N THR A 105 9.79 5.32 -2.33
CA THR A 105 9.61 6.55 -1.53
C THR A 105 10.90 7.38 -1.48
N PHE A 106 10.87 8.54 -0.83
CA PHE A 106 12.06 9.36 -0.63
C PHE A 106 13.16 8.64 0.18
N VAL A 107 12.81 7.67 1.04
CA VAL A 107 13.79 6.86 1.78
C VAL A 107 14.26 5.72 0.89
N ASN A 108 15.25 6.01 0.05
CA ASN A 108 15.80 5.07 -0.92
C ASN A 108 17.33 5.25 -1.07
N PRO A 109 18.10 4.20 -1.36
CA PRO A 109 19.54 4.32 -1.64
C PRO A 109 19.91 5.31 -2.74
N LYS A 110 19.04 5.49 -3.75
CA LYS A 110 19.20 6.53 -4.79
C LYS A 110 19.27 7.95 -4.21
N ASN A 111 18.66 8.16 -3.03
CA ASN A 111 18.61 9.44 -2.33
C ASN A 111 19.60 9.53 -1.15
N GLY A 112 20.57 8.60 -1.05
CA GLY A 112 21.63 8.61 -0.03
C GLY A 112 21.31 7.89 1.28
N PHE A 113 20.20 7.14 1.35
CA PHE A 113 19.89 6.30 2.51
C PHE A 113 20.54 4.90 2.40
N THR A 114 20.90 4.30 3.53
CA THR A 114 21.42 2.91 3.50
C THR A 114 20.30 1.88 3.37
N GLY A 115 19.17 2.12 4.06
CA GLY A 115 17.95 1.30 3.96
C GLY A 115 17.01 1.82 2.87
N LYS A 116 15.88 1.13 2.70
CA LYS A 116 14.81 1.57 1.80
C LYS A 116 13.42 1.43 2.44
N VAL A 117 12.52 2.32 2.07
CA VAL A 117 11.09 2.18 2.31
C VAL A 117 10.39 2.23 0.96
N ASP A 118 9.67 1.17 0.62
CA ASP A 118 8.76 1.14 -0.52
C ASP A 118 7.32 1.10 0.01
N CYS A 119 6.34 1.50 -0.80
CA CYS A 119 4.93 1.55 -0.40
C CYS A 119 4.02 0.85 -1.41
N LEU A 120 3.20 -0.09 -0.94
CA LEU A 120 2.00 -0.53 -1.68
C LEU A 120 0.84 0.36 -1.25
N LEU A 121 0.39 1.20 -2.18
CA LEU A 121 -0.67 2.17 -1.95
C LEU A 121 -2.02 1.50 -1.81
N GLY A 122 -2.91 2.16 -1.08
CA GLY A 122 -4.32 1.83 -1.01
C GLY A 122 -5.10 2.52 -2.12
N HIS A 123 -6.18 1.88 -2.57
CA HIS A 123 -7.14 2.50 -3.49
C HIS A 123 -8.46 2.73 -2.75
N PRO A 124 -8.93 4.00 -2.56
CA PRO A 124 -10.10 4.28 -1.74
C PRO A 124 -11.36 3.50 -2.16
N ALA A 125 -11.73 3.59 -3.45
CA ALA A 125 -12.91 2.90 -3.99
C ALA A 125 -12.81 1.37 -3.92
N LEU A 126 -11.68 0.77 -4.32
CA LEU A 126 -11.52 -0.68 -4.32
C LEU A 126 -11.48 -1.24 -2.91
N LEU A 127 -10.80 -0.57 -1.97
CA LEU A 127 -10.77 -0.98 -0.57
C LEU A 127 -12.14 -0.83 0.10
N GLU A 128 -12.91 0.21 -0.22
CA GLU A 128 -14.31 0.32 0.23
C GLU A 128 -15.16 -0.84 -0.29
N LYS A 129 -15.02 -1.18 -1.57
CA LYS A 129 -15.71 -2.30 -2.20
C LYS A 129 -15.34 -3.63 -1.53
N ILE A 130 -14.04 -3.89 -1.35
CA ILE A 130 -13.53 -5.09 -0.66
C ILE A 130 -14.10 -5.17 0.77
N ASN A 131 -14.06 -4.08 1.53
CA ASN A 131 -14.61 -4.05 2.89
C ASN A 131 -16.11 -4.34 2.92
N THR A 132 -16.85 -3.94 1.88
CA THR A 132 -18.29 -4.23 1.74
C THR A 132 -18.53 -5.69 1.36
N GLU A 133 -17.80 -6.20 0.36
CA GLU A 133 -17.94 -7.56 -0.18
C GLU A 133 -17.52 -8.62 0.84
N PHE A 134 -16.49 -8.34 1.63
CA PHE A 134 -15.96 -9.23 2.66
C PHE A 134 -16.37 -8.79 4.07
N SER A 135 -17.46 -8.04 4.23
CA SER A 135 -18.02 -7.77 5.56
C SER A 135 -18.60 -9.06 6.18
N ASN A 136 -18.57 -9.19 7.50
CA ASN A 136 -19.25 -10.30 8.20
C ASN A 136 -20.75 -10.36 7.85
N GLU A 137 -21.35 -9.22 7.48
CA GLU A 137 -22.76 -9.12 7.06
C GLU A 137 -23.01 -9.69 5.66
N SER A 138 -22.00 -9.78 4.80
CA SER A 138 -22.12 -10.34 3.45
C SER A 138 -22.14 -11.88 3.44
N GLY A 139 -21.75 -12.51 4.56
CA GLY A 139 -21.67 -13.97 4.70
C GLY A 139 -20.56 -14.63 3.87
N GLN A 140 -19.68 -13.86 3.23
CA GLN A 140 -18.65 -14.40 2.33
C GLN A 140 -17.37 -14.88 3.04
N ILE A 141 -17.08 -14.39 4.24
CA ILE A 141 -15.87 -14.80 4.98
C ILE A 141 -15.92 -16.28 5.42
N GLU A 142 -17.13 -16.85 5.59
CA GLU A 142 -17.30 -18.21 6.11
C GLU A 142 -17.32 -19.32 5.05
N LYS A 143 -17.24 -18.99 3.75
CA LYS A 143 -17.08 -20.01 2.71
C LYS A 143 -15.63 -20.48 2.67
N LYS A 144 -15.27 -21.33 3.65
CA LYS A 144 -14.09 -22.19 3.58
C LYS A 144 -14.14 -22.98 2.28
N SER A 145 -13.16 -22.74 1.40
CA SER A 145 -12.71 -23.70 0.39
C SER A 145 -12.26 -25.00 1.05
#